data_AF-A0A0N9N8V7-F1
#
_entry.id   AF-A0A0N9N8V7-F1
#
_cell.length_a   1.000
_cell.length_b   1.000
_cell.length_c   1.000
_cell.angle_alpha   90.00
_cell.angle_beta   90.00
_cell.angle_gamma   90.00
#
_symmetry.space_group_name_H-M   'P 1'
#
loop_
_entity.id
_entity.type
_entity.pdbx_description
1 polymer ?
#
loop_
_entity_poly.entity_id
_entity_poly.type
_entity_poly.pdbx_seq_one_letter_code
_entity_poly.pdbx_strand_id
1 'polypeptide(L)'
;MVDYLVPDWANAALLVIDVQNDFVDGPAAIVGTPEVIPNIAATIAEFRRLGRPVIHVVRSYRPGDSDVDLLRRAAIEAGQGAVAPGTLGAEIPRELLPGDVDYDWDSLRFGAAQQIGDVEYILYKPRWSAFFRTPLDSLLGDHDVTTVVVAGCNLPNCPRATITDASELDYRTVLVTDATSQATDERLADLGLIGVQLRTSSQVVQAMAAEELLGEAESLWVAGLESLGDDIDVPSGCGDWTIRQLVDHVAGGGERYRILLDGGSAADTAATRGLDYIGDDPIGTFWEHEHQLRESAERADLSVLVDHRAGKRSGAELMVLRLLELTVHSKDLADALGTPWRPGDELTDFLLREAADVVDQMRALGHIGAVMPTESGDAADRLLAFVGRA
;
A
#
# COMPACT_ATOMS: atom_id res chain seq x y z
N MET A 1 -12.52 8.18 15.17
CA MET A 1 -13.55 7.22 14.73
C MET A 1 -12.84 6.37 13.71
N VAL A 2 -12.83 5.04 13.87
CA VAL A 2 -12.15 4.11 12.94
C VAL A 2 -12.76 4.31 11.56
N ASP A 3 -11.91 4.51 10.55
CA ASP A 3 -12.35 4.64 9.16
C ASP A 3 -12.18 3.30 8.46
N TYR A 4 -13.28 2.55 8.37
CA TYR A 4 -13.33 1.23 7.77
C TYR A 4 -13.01 1.22 6.26
N LEU A 5 -12.87 2.37 5.62
CA LEU A 5 -12.62 2.51 4.18
C LEU A 5 -11.17 2.88 3.84
N VAL A 6 -10.32 3.14 4.84
CA VAL A 6 -8.89 3.37 4.61
C VAL A 6 -8.25 2.07 4.13
N PRO A 7 -7.60 2.03 2.95
CA PRO A 7 -6.92 0.85 2.44
C PRO A 7 -5.86 0.33 3.42
N ASP A 8 -5.88 -0.96 3.68
CA ASP A 8 -4.79 -1.69 4.32
C ASP A 8 -3.85 -2.21 3.23
N TRP A 9 -2.77 -1.46 2.97
CA TRP A 9 -1.82 -1.73 1.89
C TRP A 9 -0.90 -2.93 2.19
N ALA A 10 -0.68 -3.25 3.46
CA ALA A 10 0.07 -4.44 3.86
C ALA A 10 -0.68 -5.72 3.49
N ASN A 11 -2.01 -5.69 3.53
CA ASN A 11 -2.89 -6.82 3.21
C ASN A 11 -3.72 -6.57 1.95
N ALA A 12 -3.09 -6.00 0.90
CA ALA A 12 -3.73 -5.71 -0.37
C ALA A 12 -3.44 -6.75 -1.46
N ALA A 13 -4.42 -7.01 -2.33
CA ALA A 13 -4.25 -7.78 -3.56
C ALA A 13 -4.73 -7.00 -4.80
N LEU A 14 -4.02 -7.15 -5.92
CA LEU A 14 -4.38 -6.55 -7.20
C LEU A 14 -5.23 -7.51 -8.02
N LEU A 15 -6.43 -7.08 -8.42
CA LEU A 15 -7.32 -7.79 -9.34
C LEU A 15 -7.24 -7.15 -10.73
N VAL A 16 -6.66 -7.88 -11.69
CA VAL A 16 -6.54 -7.45 -13.09
C VAL A 16 -7.66 -8.10 -13.90
N ILE A 17 -8.72 -7.34 -14.18
CA ILE A 17 -9.98 -7.85 -14.73
C ILE A 17 -9.98 -7.86 -16.26
N ASP A 18 -10.18 -9.04 -16.86
CA ASP A 18 -10.43 -9.28 -18.28
C ASP A 18 -9.40 -8.71 -19.26
N VAL A 19 -8.15 -8.46 -18.84
CA VAL A 19 -7.11 -7.96 -19.74
C VAL A 19 -6.52 -9.12 -20.53
N GLN A 20 -7.21 -9.52 -21.59
CA GLN A 20 -6.84 -10.59 -22.53
C GLN A 20 -6.70 -10.01 -23.95
N ASN A 21 -5.83 -10.58 -24.79
CA ASN A 21 -5.49 -10.04 -26.11
C ASN A 21 -6.73 -9.73 -26.99
N ASP A 22 -7.75 -10.59 -26.97
CA ASP A 22 -8.99 -10.37 -27.73
C ASP A 22 -9.76 -9.11 -27.30
N PHE A 23 -9.64 -8.68 -26.04
CA PHE A 23 -10.24 -7.45 -25.52
C PHE A 23 -9.33 -6.23 -25.61
N VAL A 24 -8.04 -6.42 -25.85
CA VAL A 24 -7.07 -5.34 -26.04
C VAL A 24 -7.16 -4.83 -27.48
N ASP A 25 -6.72 -5.63 -28.45
CA ASP A 25 -6.62 -5.25 -29.86
C ASP A 25 -7.16 -6.33 -30.82
N GLY A 26 -7.70 -7.42 -30.29
CA GLY A 26 -8.29 -8.49 -31.09
C GLY A 26 -9.75 -8.27 -31.52
N PRO A 27 -10.43 -9.34 -31.96
CA PRO A 27 -11.77 -9.25 -32.57
C PRO A 27 -12.88 -8.73 -31.63
N ALA A 28 -12.62 -8.71 -30.31
CA ALA A 28 -13.54 -8.22 -29.29
C ALA A 28 -12.97 -6.99 -28.56
N ALA A 29 -12.07 -6.23 -29.22
CA ALA A 29 -11.37 -5.10 -28.62
C ALA A 29 -12.32 -4.10 -27.94
N ILE A 30 -11.93 -3.69 -26.74
CA ILE A 30 -12.67 -2.77 -25.90
C ILE A 30 -11.94 -1.43 -25.92
N VAL A 31 -12.63 -0.40 -26.40
CA VAL A 31 -12.11 0.98 -26.47
C VAL A 31 -11.51 1.42 -25.13
N GLY A 32 -10.29 1.94 -25.18
CA GLY A 32 -9.55 2.43 -24.01
C GLY A 32 -8.69 1.38 -23.30
N THR A 33 -8.76 0.10 -23.71
CA THR A 33 -8.02 -0.98 -23.03
C THR A 33 -6.52 -1.00 -23.38
N PRO A 34 -6.11 -0.85 -24.65
CA PRO A 34 -4.67 -0.73 -24.97
C PRO A 34 -3.98 0.43 -24.24
N GLU A 35 -4.67 1.55 -24.07
CA GLU A 35 -4.12 2.78 -23.51
C GLU A 35 -3.81 2.68 -22.00
N VAL A 36 -4.49 1.78 -21.28
CA VAL A 36 -4.30 1.61 -19.84
C VAL A 36 -3.26 0.54 -19.47
N ILE A 37 -2.80 -0.27 -20.44
CA ILE A 37 -1.83 -1.36 -20.20
C ILE A 37 -0.55 -0.89 -19.50
N PRO A 38 0.10 0.24 -19.88
CA PRO A 38 1.31 0.69 -19.19
C PRO A 38 1.09 0.97 -17.69
N ASN A 39 -0.08 1.51 -17.33
CA ASN A 39 -0.42 1.79 -15.93
C ASN A 39 -0.75 0.50 -15.17
N ILE A 40 -1.43 -0.47 -15.81
CA ILE A 40 -1.62 -1.81 -15.24
C ILE A 40 -0.26 -2.47 -14.97
N ALA A 41 0.66 -2.41 -15.92
CA ALA A 41 2.00 -2.99 -15.79
C ALA A 41 2.79 -2.35 -14.64
N ALA A 42 2.71 -1.02 -14.48
CA ALA A 42 3.34 -0.31 -13.38
C ALA A 42 2.77 -0.73 -12.01
N THR A 43 1.44 -0.87 -11.89
CA THR A 43 0.82 -1.36 -10.65
C THR A 43 1.20 -2.81 -10.37
N ILE A 44 1.17 -3.70 -11.37
CA ILE A 44 1.62 -5.10 -11.21
C ILE A 44 3.08 -5.15 -10.74
N ALA A 45 3.96 -4.33 -11.31
CA ALA A 45 5.38 -4.31 -10.94
C ALA A 45 5.59 -3.98 -9.46
N GLU A 46 4.79 -3.07 -8.90
CA GLU A 46 4.90 -2.73 -7.48
C GLU A 46 4.35 -3.84 -6.57
N PHE A 47 3.22 -4.44 -6.93
CA PHE A 47 2.71 -5.61 -6.19
C PHE A 47 3.73 -6.76 -6.20
N ARG A 48 4.39 -7.01 -7.33
CA ARG A 48 5.49 -7.98 -7.44
C ARG A 48 6.66 -7.61 -6.53
N ARG A 49 7.12 -6.36 -6.58
CA ARG A 49 8.25 -5.86 -5.79
C ARG A 49 8.04 -6.09 -4.30
N LEU A 50 6.80 -5.87 -3.83
CA LEU A 50 6.40 -5.99 -2.43
C LEU A 50 5.87 -7.38 -2.06
N GLY A 51 5.91 -8.35 -2.97
CA GLY A 51 5.44 -9.71 -2.69
C GLY A 51 3.93 -9.79 -2.39
N ARG A 52 3.12 -8.88 -2.93
CA ARG A 52 1.67 -8.84 -2.75
C ARG A 52 0.94 -9.60 -3.86
N PRO A 53 -0.19 -10.28 -3.58
CA PRO A 53 -0.88 -11.09 -4.58
C PRO A 53 -1.36 -10.28 -5.80
N VAL A 54 -1.15 -10.84 -6.99
CA VAL A 54 -1.73 -10.35 -8.26
C VAL A 54 -2.61 -11.44 -8.86
N ILE A 55 -3.90 -11.17 -8.99
CA ILE A 55 -4.87 -12.11 -9.54
C ILE A 55 -5.34 -11.60 -10.90
N HIS A 56 -4.91 -12.28 -11.96
CA HIS A 56 -5.42 -12.09 -13.30
C HIS A 56 -6.74 -12.82 -13.47
N VAL A 57 -7.81 -12.07 -13.66
CA VAL A 57 -9.15 -12.62 -13.80
C VAL A 57 -9.51 -12.67 -15.28
N VAL A 58 -9.74 -13.87 -15.80
CA VAL A 58 -9.91 -14.13 -17.24
C VAL A 58 -11.27 -14.71 -17.58
N ARG A 59 -11.66 -14.54 -18.84
CA ARG A 59 -12.84 -15.13 -19.47
C ARG A 59 -12.41 -16.23 -20.43
N SER A 60 -13.31 -17.16 -20.66
CA SER A 60 -13.12 -18.23 -21.64
C SER A 60 -14.49 -18.65 -22.19
N TYR A 61 -14.68 -18.55 -23.51
CA TYR A 61 -15.93 -18.90 -24.15
C TYR A 61 -15.78 -20.10 -25.08
N ARG A 62 -16.62 -21.11 -24.87
CA ARG A 62 -16.86 -22.20 -25.82
C ARG A 62 -18.32 -22.12 -26.29
N PRO A 63 -18.61 -22.21 -27.61
CA PRO A 63 -19.99 -22.23 -28.11
C PRO A 63 -20.82 -23.33 -27.46
N GLY A 64 -22.06 -22.99 -27.05
CA GLY A 64 -23.00 -23.91 -26.41
C GLY A 64 -22.84 -24.04 -24.89
N ASP A 65 -21.77 -23.51 -24.29
CA ASP A 65 -21.57 -23.62 -22.84
C ASP A 65 -22.48 -22.66 -22.06
N SER A 66 -22.94 -23.11 -20.88
CA SER A 66 -23.79 -22.30 -19.99
C SER A 66 -23.08 -21.07 -19.43
N ASP A 67 -21.74 -21.03 -19.50
CA ASP A 67 -20.94 -19.96 -18.92
C ASP A 67 -20.66 -18.77 -19.84
N VAL A 68 -21.18 -18.81 -21.07
CA VAL A 68 -21.33 -17.60 -21.87
C VAL A 68 -22.55 -16.81 -21.37
N ASP A 69 -22.35 -15.55 -20.99
CA ASP A 69 -23.46 -14.69 -20.56
C ASP A 69 -24.49 -14.46 -21.69
N LEU A 70 -25.73 -14.11 -21.32
CA LEU A 70 -26.83 -14.04 -22.28
C LEU A 70 -26.63 -12.98 -23.37
N LEU A 71 -25.96 -11.86 -23.04
CA LEU A 71 -25.70 -10.80 -24.03
C LEU A 71 -24.71 -11.23 -25.11
N ARG A 72 -23.79 -12.17 -24.81
CA ARG A 72 -22.80 -12.69 -25.76
C ARG A 72 -23.18 -14.05 -26.35
N ARG A 73 -24.05 -14.82 -25.71
CA ARG A 73 -24.37 -16.22 -26.08
C ARG A 73 -24.71 -16.39 -27.56
N ALA A 74 -25.65 -15.62 -28.07
CA ALA A 74 -26.08 -15.73 -29.47
C ALA A 74 -24.94 -15.44 -30.45
N ALA A 75 -24.09 -14.46 -30.15
CA ALA A 75 -22.93 -14.11 -30.98
C ALA A 75 -21.87 -15.22 -30.96
N ILE A 76 -21.55 -15.76 -29.78
CA ILE A 76 -20.59 -16.86 -29.64
C ILE A 76 -21.11 -18.13 -30.33
N GLU A 77 -22.39 -18.47 -30.17
CA GLU A 77 -23.03 -19.61 -30.84
C GLU A 77 -23.10 -19.44 -32.37
N ALA A 78 -23.19 -18.19 -32.85
CA ALA A 78 -23.11 -17.85 -34.26
C ALA A 78 -21.66 -17.85 -34.81
N GLY A 79 -20.66 -18.15 -33.98
CA GLY A 79 -19.26 -18.28 -34.38
C GLY A 79 -18.43 -17.00 -34.25
N GLN A 80 -18.93 -15.96 -33.57
CA GLN A 80 -18.10 -14.82 -33.21
C GLN A 80 -17.06 -15.27 -32.18
N GLY A 81 -15.79 -15.32 -32.58
CA GLY A 81 -14.69 -15.69 -31.71
C GLY A 81 -14.36 -14.56 -30.72
N ALA A 82 -14.31 -14.90 -29.43
CA ALA A 82 -13.75 -14.06 -28.38
C ALA A 82 -13.29 -14.96 -27.24
N VAL A 83 -12.05 -14.77 -26.78
CA VAL A 83 -11.42 -15.48 -25.66
C VAL A 83 -11.67 -17.00 -25.70
N ALA A 84 -11.49 -17.59 -26.89
CA ALA A 84 -11.63 -19.02 -27.08
C ALA A 84 -10.45 -19.75 -26.40
N PRO A 85 -10.69 -20.78 -25.57
CA PRO A 85 -9.61 -21.45 -24.84
C PRO A 85 -8.56 -22.05 -25.79
N GLY A 86 -7.29 -21.88 -25.43
CA GLY A 86 -6.15 -22.33 -26.23
C GLY A 86 -5.80 -21.44 -27.42
N THR A 87 -6.42 -20.27 -27.58
CA THR A 87 -6.00 -19.27 -28.56
C THR A 87 -5.19 -18.16 -27.90
N LEU A 88 -4.28 -17.55 -28.65
CA LEU A 88 -3.56 -16.35 -28.23
C LEU A 88 -4.51 -15.23 -27.79
N GLY A 89 -5.69 -15.13 -28.39
CA GLY A 89 -6.71 -14.16 -28.05
C GLY A 89 -7.24 -14.29 -26.61
N ALA A 90 -7.26 -15.51 -26.07
CA ALA A 90 -7.65 -15.76 -24.68
C ALA A 90 -6.52 -15.54 -23.68
N GLU A 91 -5.29 -15.35 -24.12
CA GLU A 91 -4.15 -15.17 -23.22
C GLU A 91 -4.05 -13.72 -22.74
N ILE A 92 -3.38 -13.54 -21.60
CA ILE A 92 -3.05 -12.24 -21.03
C ILE A 92 -1.88 -11.65 -21.84
N PRO A 93 -1.84 -10.32 -22.11
CA PRO A 93 -0.70 -9.69 -22.76
C PRO A 93 0.62 -10.02 -22.06
N ARG A 94 1.63 -10.41 -22.84
CA ARG A 94 2.92 -10.90 -22.33
C ARG A 94 3.58 -9.95 -21.33
N GLU A 95 3.48 -8.64 -21.55
CA GLU A 95 4.07 -7.61 -20.69
C GLU A 95 3.46 -7.56 -19.28
N LEU A 96 2.29 -8.17 -19.07
CA LEU A 96 1.63 -8.24 -17.76
C LEU A 96 1.94 -9.54 -17.01
N LEU A 97 2.59 -10.52 -17.65
CA LEU A 97 2.90 -11.82 -17.07
C LEU A 97 4.31 -11.83 -16.42
N PRO A 98 4.56 -12.69 -15.41
CA PRO A 98 5.89 -12.85 -14.82
C PRO A 98 6.86 -13.62 -15.74
N GLY A 99 6.33 -14.34 -16.72
CA GLY A 99 7.07 -15.17 -17.66
C GLY A 99 6.15 -15.85 -18.66
N ASP A 100 6.66 -16.84 -19.38
CA ASP A 100 5.84 -17.67 -20.28
C ASP A 100 4.92 -18.58 -19.44
N VAL A 101 3.63 -18.65 -19.81
CA VAL A 101 2.60 -19.39 -19.06
C VAL A 101 2.01 -20.50 -19.93
N ASP A 102 1.95 -21.72 -19.39
CA ASP A 102 1.17 -22.83 -19.96
C ASP A 102 -0.21 -22.86 -19.27
N TYR A 103 -1.24 -22.40 -19.97
CA TYR A 103 -2.58 -22.21 -19.39
C TYR A 103 -3.32 -23.54 -19.26
N ASP A 104 -3.66 -23.94 -18.03
CA ASP A 104 -4.54 -25.09 -17.79
C ASP A 104 -6.01 -24.65 -17.89
N TRP A 105 -6.47 -24.42 -19.12
CA TRP A 105 -7.82 -23.97 -19.42
C TRP A 105 -8.91 -24.90 -18.90
N ASP A 106 -8.65 -26.20 -18.79
CA ASP A 106 -9.65 -27.13 -18.29
C ASP A 106 -9.78 -26.99 -16.77
N SER A 107 -8.68 -27.01 -16.02
CA SER A 107 -8.74 -26.80 -14.55
C SER A 107 -9.28 -25.42 -14.17
N LEU A 108 -8.83 -24.36 -14.85
CA LEU A 108 -9.33 -23.00 -14.64
C LEU A 108 -10.87 -22.95 -14.77
N ARG A 109 -11.42 -23.56 -15.82
CA ARG A 109 -12.87 -23.57 -16.06
C ARG A 109 -13.66 -24.45 -15.10
N PHE A 110 -13.00 -25.41 -14.43
CA PHE A 110 -13.58 -26.15 -13.31
C PHE A 110 -13.42 -25.45 -11.96
N GLY A 111 -12.92 -24.21 -11.96
CA GLY A 111 -12.86 -23.35 -10.77
C GLY A 111 -11.55 -23.46 -9.98
N ALA A 112 -10.50 -24.03 -10.56
CA ALA A 112 -9.17 -23.94 -9.97
C ALA A 112 -8.57 -22.54 -10.19
N ALA A 113 -7.79 -22.06 -9.22
CA ALA A 113 -6.83 -20.99 -9.44
C ALA A 113 -5.51 -21.60 -9.94
N GLN A 114 -4.90 -21.01 -10.95
CA GLN A 114 -3.59 -21.44 -11.45
C GLN A 114 -2.53 -20.45 -10.98
N GLN A 115 -1.59 -20.89 -10.14
CA GLN A 115 -0.42 -20.08 -9.79
C GLN A 115 0.57 -20.06 -10.96
N ILE A 116 1.02 -18.87 -11.35
CA ILE A 116 1.89 -18.63 -12.52
C ILE A 116 3.18 -17.87 -12.18
N GLY A 117 3.37 -17.52 -10.91
CA GLY A 117 4.55 -16.86 -10.37
C GLY A 117 4.57 -16.97 -8.85
N ASP A 118 5.51 -16.26 -8.20
CA ASP A 118 5.65 -16.30 -6.74
C ASP A 118 4.40 -15.71 -6.05
N VAL A 119 3.77 -14.71 -6.68
CA VAL A 119 2.61 -13.99 -6.12
C VAL A 119 1.44 -13.89 -7.09
N GLU A 120 1.53 -14.51 -8.27
CA GLU A 120 0.57 -14.34 -9.35
C GLU A 120 -0.29 -15.56 -9.61
N TYR A 121 -1.58 -15.29 -9.80
CA TYR A 121 -2.62 -16.28 -10.04
C TYR A 121 -3.45 -15.92 -11.27
N ILE A 122 -3.93 -16.95 -11.97
CA ILE A 122 -4.98 -16.83 -12.98
C ILE A 122 -6.26 -17.45 -12.42
N LEU A 123 -7.36 -16.74 -12.57
CA LEU A 123 -8.69 -17.19 -12.19
C LEU A 123 -9.67 -17.02 -13.35
N TYR A 124 -10.39 -18.08 -13.71
CA TYR A 124 -11.49 -17.98 -14.66
C TYR A 124 -12.77 -17.52 -13.98
N LYS A 125 -13.44 -16.51 -14.55
CA LYS A 125 -14.79 -16.11 -14.13
C LYS A 125 -15.86 -16.42 -15.18
N PRO A 126 -16.96 -17.09 -14.79
CA PRO A 126 -18.06 -17.37 -15.72
C PRO A 126 -19.01 -16.18 -15.90
N ARG A 127 -18.99 -15.17 -15.03
CA ARG A 127 -19.88 -13.99 -15.07
C ARG A 127 -19.09 -12.69 -14.90
N TRP A 128 -19.79 -11.57 -14.73
CA TRP A 128 -19.18 -10.25 -14.74
C TRP A 128 -18.27 -10.02 -13.54
N SER A 129 -18.77 -10.26 -12.34
CA SER A 129 -17.99 -10.19 -11.10
C SER A 129 -16.94 -11.30 -11.04
N ALA A 130 -15.76 -10.96 -10.53
CA ALA A 130 -14.69 -11.89 -10.23
C ALA A 130 -14.96 -12.79 -9.03
N PHE A 131 -15.94 -12.46 -8.17
CA PHE A 131 -16.36 -13.28 -7.03
C PHE A 131 -17.46 -14.29 -7.38
N PHE A 132 -18.28 -13.98 -8.39
CA PHE A 132 -19.46 -14.79 -8.68
C PHE A 132 -19.09 -16.16 -9.28
N ARG A 133 -19.31 -17.21 -8.49
CA ARG A 133 -18.99 -18.62 -8.84
C ARG A 133 -17.51 -18.84 -9.14
N THR A 134 -16.64 -18.27 -8.31
CA THR A 134 -15.18 -18.43 -8.39
C THR A 134 -14.61 -18.72 -6.99
N PRO A 135 -13.37 -19.22 -6.88
CA PRO A 135 -12.70 -19.37 -5.58
C PRO A 135 -12.05 -18.07 -5.07
N LEU A 136 -12.34 -16.89 -5.67
CA LEU A 136 -11.58 -15.67 -5.39
C LEU A 136 -11.57 -15.32 -3.90
N ASP A 137 -12.72 -15.34 -3.24
CA ASP A 137 -12.83 -14.99 -1.81
C ASP A 137 -11.98 -15.91 -0.92
N SER A 138 -12.00 -17.22 -1.19
CA SER A 138 -11.16 -18.18 -0.48
C SER A 138 -9.67 -17.92 -0.72
N LEU A 139 -9.29 -17.63 -1.97
CA LEU A 139 -7.90 -17.34 -2.32
C LEU A 139 -7.40 -16.06 -1.64
N LEU A 140 -8.23 -15.01 -1.59
CA LEU A 140 -7.90 -13.78 -0.88
C LEU A 140 -7.75 -14.04 0.62
N GLY A 141 -8.63 -14.84 1.21
CA GLY A 141 -8.55 -15.26 2.61
C GLY A 141 -7.29 -16.08 2.94
N ASP A 142 -6.85 -16.97 2.05
CA ASP A 142 -5.60 -17.74 2.21
C ASP A 142 -4.34 -16.83 2.22
N HIS A 143 -4.48 -15.57 1.77
CA HIS A 143 -3.44 -14.55 1.75
C HIS A 143 -3.69 -13.40 2.76
N ASP A 144 -4.63 -13.58 3.70
CA ASP A 144 -5.01 -12.58 4.71
C ASP A 144 -5.42 -11.22 4.11
N VAL A 145 -5.89 -11.21 2.85
CA VAL A 145 -6.22 -9.97 2.14
C VAL A 145 -7.45 -9.30 2.75
N THR A 146 -7.35 -8.01 3.02
CA THR A 146 -8.47 -7.16 3.49
C THR A 146 -8.77 -6.00 2.54
N THR A 147 -7.87 -5.74 1.57
CA THR A 147 -8.01 -4.70 0.56
C THR A 147 -7.90 -5.28 -0.84
N VAL A 148 -8.88 -5.00 -1.71
CA VAL A 148 -8.79 -5.30 -3.14
C VAL A 148 -8.56 -4.05 -3.96
N VAL A 149 -7.53 -4.09 -4.80
CA VAL A 149 -7.19 -3.05 -5.76
C VAL A 149 -7.60 -3.52 -7.14
N VAL A 150 -8.50 -2.80 -7.81
CA VAL A 150 -9.12 -3.24 -9.06
C VAL A 150 -8.60 -2.42 -10.24
N ALA A 151 -8.17 -3.12 -11.30
CA ALA A 151 -7.77 -2.57 -12.58
C ALA A 151 -8.30 -3.42 -13.74
N GLY A 152 -8.19 -2.95 -14.99
CA GLY A 152 -8.49 -3.74 -16.19
C GLY A 152 -9.67 -3.24 -17.03
N CYS A 153 -10.45 -4.14 -17.63
CA CYS A 153 -11.45 -3.78 -18.64
C CYS A 153 -12.84 -4.41 -18.43
N ASN A 154 -13.95 -3.73 -18.75
CA ASN A 154 -14.15 -2.29 -18.75
C ASN A 154 -15.09 -1.88 -17.62
N LEU A 155 -14.86 -0.70 -17.04
CA LEU A 155 -15.54 -0.23 -15.85
C LEU A 155 -17.05 -0.46 -15.84
N PRO A 156 -17.85 -0.13 -16.88
CA PRO A 156 -19.30 -0.28 -16.79
C PRO A 156 -19.81 -1.73 -16.59
N ASN A 157 -18.96 -2.74 -16.79
CA ASN A 157 -19.31 -4.14 -16.67
C ASN A 157 -18.54 -4.85 -15.54
N CYS A 158 -17.42 -5.51 -15.86
CA CYS A 158 -16.78 -6.51 -15.00
C CYS A 158 -16.08 -5.91 -13.78
N PRO A 159 -15.29 -4.83 -13.88
CA PRO A 159 -14.76 -4.13 -12.72
C PRO A 159 -15.88 -3.60 -11.81
N ARG A 160 -16.92 -2.93 -12.34
CA ARG A 160 -18.05 -2.45 -11.50
C ARG A 160 -18.74 -3.58 -10.75
N ALA A 161 -19.05 -4.69 -11.42
CA ALA A 161 -19.68 -5.84 -10.76
C ALA A 161 -18.77 -6.44 -9.68
N THR A 162 -17.46 -6.54 -9.94
CA THR A 162 -16.48 -7.03 -8.97
C THR A 162 -16.35 -6.10 -7.76
N ILE A 163 -16.35 -4.79 -7.99
CA ILE A 163 -16.28 -3.76 -6.95
C ILE A 163 -17.53 -3.79 -6.06
N THR A 164 -18.72 -3.95 -6.65
CA THR A 164 -19.95 -4.11 -5.87
C THR A 164 -19.89 -5.36 -5.00
N ASP A 165 -19.50 -6.51 -5.55
CA ASP A 165 -19.38 -7.74 -4.74
C ASP A 165 -18.28 -7.63 -3.67
N ALA A 166 -17.16 -6.96 -3.96
CA ALA A 166 -16.10 -6.70 -2.97
C ALA A 166 -16.63 -5.91 -1.77
N SER A 167 -17.43 -4.87 -2.03
CA SER A 167 -18.09 -4.08 -0.98
C SER A 167 -19.09 -4.91 -0.17
N GLU A 168 -19.85 -5.81 -0.80
CA GLU A 168 -20.80 -6.69 -0.10
C GLU A 168 -20.10 -7.78 0.73
N LEU A 169 -18.82 -8.05 0.44
CA LEU A 169 -17.95 -8.99 1.16
C LEU A 169 -17.02 -8.30 2.17
N ASP A 170 -17.26 -7.04 2.50
CA ASP A 170 -16.48 -6.25 3.46
C ASP A 170 -14.99 -6.04 3.09
N TYR A 171 -14.63 -6.12 1.80
CA TYR A 171 -13.30 -5.71 1.35
C TYR A 171 -13.21 -4.19 1.20
N ARG A 172 -12.13 -3.62 1.72
CA ARG A 172 -11.74 -2.24 1.37
C ARG A 172 -11.42 -2.22 -0.13
N THR A 173 -12.03 -1.32 -0.86
CA THR A 173 -11.98 -1.38 -2.33
C THR A 173 -11.34 -0.13 -2.92
N VAL A 174 -10.28 -0.33 -3.70
CA VAL A 174 -9.60 0.71 -4.47
C VAL A 174 -9.84 0.46 -5.95
N LEU A 175 -10.21 1.50 -6.71
CA LEU A 175 -10.20 1.46 -8.18
C LEU A 175 -8.99 2.24 -8.69
N VAL A 176 -8.17 1.61 -9.53
CA VAL A 176 -7.07 2.26 -10.24
C VAL A 176 -7.62 2.93 -11.50
N THR A 177 -7.88 4.24 -11.41
CA THR A 177 -8.71 4.98 -12.37
C THR A 177 -8.08 5.11 -13.75
N ASP A 178 -6.77 5.27 -13.83
CA ASP A 178 -5.98 5.36 -15.06
C ASP A 178 -5.45 4.00 -15.55
N ALA A 179 -5.70 2.93 -14.80
CA ALA A 179 -5.44 1.54 -15.18
C ALA A 179 -6.73 0.76 -15.47
N THR A 180 -7.87 1.47 -15.61
CA THR A 180 -9.18 0.86 -15.90
C THR A 180 -9.84 1.49 -17.11
N SER A 181 -10.19 0.68 -18.11
CA SER A 181 -10.76 1.23 -19.35
C SER A 181 -12.20 1.73 -19.15
N GLN A 182 -12.50 2.84 -19.81
CA GLN A 182 -13.79 3.53 -19.78
C GLN A 182 -14.21 4.09 -18.40
N ALA A 183 -13.22 4.51 -17.60
CA ALA A 183 -13.40 5.21 -16.33
C ALA A 183 -13.72 6.70 -16.51
N THR A 184 -14.98 7.03 -16.83
CA THR A 184 -15.44 8.43 -16.96
C THR A 184 -15.81 9.03 -15.60
N ASP A 185 -15.70 10.35 -15.45
CA ASP A 185 -16.01 11.07 -14.20
C ASP A 185 -17.36 10.69 -13.58
N GLU A 186 -18.42 10.56 -14.39
CA GLU A 186 -19.75 10.15 -13.93
C GLU A 186 -19.73 8.74 -13.29
N ARG A 187 -19.01 7.79 -13.89
CA ARG A 187 -18.92 6.41 -13.39
C ARG A 187 -18.04 6.31 -12.15
N LEU A 188 -17.01 7.15 -12.08
CA LEU A 188 -16.15 7.27 -10.92
C LEU A 188 -16.93 7.86 -9.73
N ALA A 189 -17.76 8.89 -9.97
CA ALA A 189 -18.61 9.47 -8.95
C ALA A 189 -19.58 8.44 -8.34
N ASP A 190 -20.21 7.59 -9.17
CA ASP A 190 -21.05 6.48 -8.69
C ASP A 190 -20.33 5.54 -7.72
N LEU A 191 -19.06 5.23 -7.98
CA LEU A 191 -18.27 4.32 -7.13
C LEU A 191 -17.85 5.00 -5.82
N GLY A 192 -17.56 6.30 -5.86
CA GLY A 192 -17.30 7.08 -4.64
C GLY A 192 -18.49 7.07 -3.67
N LEU A 193 -19.74 7.01 -4.18
CA LEU A 193 -20.94 6.95 -3.33
C LEU A 193 -21.09 5.65 -2.53
N ILE A 194 -20.39 4.59 -2.94
CA ILE A 194 -20.36 3.30 -2.21
C ILE A 194 -19.03 3.09 -1.48
N GLY A 195 -18.24 4.15 -1.27
CA GLY A 195 -17.03 4.09 -0.45
C GLY A 195 -15.79 3.57 -1.16
N VAL A 196 -15.80 3.45 -2.49
CA VAL A 196 -14.61 3.02 -3.27
C VAL A 196 -13.58 4.15 -3.28
N GLN A 197 -12.36 3.82 -2.91
CA GLN A 197 -11.22 4.73 -3.00
C GLN A 197 -10.77 4.84 -4.46
N LEU A 198 -10.82 6.06 -5.00
CA LEU A 198 -10.37 6.34 -6.37
C LEU A 198 -8.90 6.78 -6.32
N ARG A 199 -8.01 6.00 -6.93
CA ARG A 199 -6.57 6.28 -6.98
C ARG A 199 -6.04 6.12 -8.39
N THR A 200 -5.04 6.90 -8.79
CA THR A 200 -4.25 6.60 -10.00
C THR A 200 -3.23 5.50 -9.70
N SER A 201 -2.70 4.88 -10.75
CA SER A 201 -1.61 3.91 -10.66
C SER A 201 -0.41 4.46 -9.88
N SER A 202 -0.04 5.71 -10.12
CA SER A 202 1.03 6.40 -9.38
C SER A 202 0.71 6.58 -7.90
N GLN A 203 -0.53 6.91 -7.54
CA GLN A 203 -0.94 7.07 -6.14
C GLN A 203 -0.92 5.72 -5.40
N VAL A 204 -1.35 4.63 -6.05
CA VAL A 204 -1.26 3.28 -5.49
C VAL A 204 0.20 2.91 -5.22
N VAL A 205 1.08 3.09 -6.21
CA VAL A 205 2.51 2.79 -6.06
C VAL A 205 3.15 3.60 -4.93
N GLN A 206 2.83 4.90 -4.85
CA GLN A 206 3.34 5.76 -3.78
C GLN A 206 2.84 5.34 -2.40
N ALA A 207 1.56 5.01 -2.26
CA ALA A 207 0.97 4.60 -0.99
C ALA A 207 1.57 3.28 -0.49
N MET A 208 1.73 2.29 -1.38
CA MET A 208 2.36 1.01 -1.03
C MET A 208 3.84 1.15 -0.68
N ALA A 209 4.59 1.98 -1.40
CA ALA A 209 5.99 2.25 -1.07
C ALA A 209 6.13 2.98 0.28
N ALA A 210 5.25 3.94 0.57
CA ALA A 210 5.23 4.63 1.86
C ALA A 210 4.87 3.69 3.02
N GLU A 211 3.92 2.78 2.80
CA GLU A 211 3.55 1.72 3.75
C GLU A 211 4.76 0.84 4.10
N GLU A 212 5.53 0.39 3.10
CA GLU A 212 6.69 -0.47 3.33
C GLU A 212 7.78 0.24 4.15
N LEU A 213 8.09 1.49 3.79
CA LEU A 213 9.07 2.31 4.52
C LEU A 213 8.67 2.54 5.97
N LEU A 214 7.38 2.81 6.19
CA LEU A 214 6.85 3.06 7.53
C LEU A 214 6.84 1.78 8.37
N GLY A 215 6.39 0.66 7.80
CA GLY A 215 6.43 -0.64 8.46
C GLY A 215 7.84 -1.08 8.86
N GLU A 216 8.85 -0.79 8.03
CA GLU A 216 10.26 -1.05 8.37
C GLU A 216 10.73 -0.19 9.55
N ALA A 217 10.46 1.12 9.52
CA ALA A 217 10.84 2.04 10.59
C ALA A 217 10.16 1.70 11.93
N GLU A 218 8.89 1.31 11.89
CA GLU A 218 8.14 0.82 13.06
C GLU A 218 8.71 -0.51 13.58
N SER A 219 9.08 -1.43 12.69
CA SER A 219 9.67 -2.72 13.09
C SER A 219 10.99 -2.53 13.84
N LEU A 220 11.83 -1.60 13.40
CA LEU A 220 13.06 -1.22 14.12
C LEU A 220 12.75 -0.70 15.53
N TRP A 221 11.72 0.15 15.65
CA TRP A 221 11.30 0.71 16.92
C TRP A 221 10.71 -0.35 17.87
N VAL A 222 9.78 -1.17 17.38
CA VAL A 222 9.12 -2.23 18.15
C VAL A 222 10.12 -3.28 18.63
N ALA A 223 11.10 -3.67 17.82
CA ALA A 223 12.16 -4.59 18.26
C ALA A 223 12.95 -4.05 19.49
N GLY A 224 13.11 -2.73 19.57
CA GLY A 224 13.66 -2.07 20.75
C GLY A 224 12.72 -2.13 21.96
N LEU A 225 11.42 -1.91 21.75
CA LEU A 225 10.40 -2.02 22.80
C LEU A 225 10.30 -3.44 23.39
N GLU A 226 10.39 -4.47 22.53
CA GLU A 226 10.38 -5.88 22.95
C GLU A 226 11.61 -6.25 23.81
N SER A 227 12.68 -5.47 23.71
CA SER A 227 13.94 -5.68 24.43
C SER A 227 14.03 -4.87 25.74
N LEU A 228 12.98 -4.15 26.13
CA LEU A 228 12.96 -3.37 27.36
C LEU A 228 13.06 -4.25 28.61
N GLY A 229 13.85 -3.82 29.58
CA GLY A 229 13.86 -4.38 30.92
C GLY A 229 12.78 -3.78 31.82
N ASP A 230 12.68 -4.30 33.05
CA ASP A 230 11.71 -3.81 34.05
C ASP A 230 11.99 -2.34 34.47
N ASP A 231 13.25 -1.92 34.50
CA ASP A 231 13.67 -0.55 34.82
C ASP A 231 13.99 0.22 33.54
N ILE A 232 13.09 1.11 33.16
CA ILE A 232 13.22 2.01 32.00
C ILE A 232 13.52 3.46 32.42
N ASP A 233 13.77 3.73 33.70
CA ASP A 233 14.19 5.04 34.22
C ASP A 233 15.73 5.19 34.22
N VAL A 234 16.39 4.46 33.33
CA VAL A 234 17.83 4.48 33.07
C VAL A 234 18.16 5.34 31.83
N PRO A 235 19.41 5.81 31.66
CA PRO A 235 19.81 6.58 30.48
C PRO A 235 19.50 5.87 29.16
N SER A 236 19.01 6.62 28.17
CA SER A 236 18.91 6.19 26.78
C SER A 236 20.18 6.57 25.99
N GLY A 237 20.21 6.29 24.68
CA GLY A 237 21.22 6.84 23.76
C GLY A 237 20.94 8.29 23.34
N CYS A 238 19.75 8.84 23.65
CA CYS A 238 19.33 10.17 23.21
C CYS A 238 19.66 11.25 24.26
N GLY A 239 20.90 11.73 24.28
CA GLY A 239 21.32 12.85 25.14
C GLY A 239 21.09 12.55 26.64
N ASP A 240 20.42 13.47 27.33
CA ASP A 240 20.14 13.35 28.78
C ASP A 240 18.81 12.63 29.09
N TRP A 241 18.14 12.05 28.09
CA TRP A 241 16.85 11.40 28.28
C TRP A 241 17.00 10.00 28.87
N THR A 242 16.06 9.62 29.74
CA THR A 242 15.87 8.21 30.11
C THR A 242 15.21 7.43 29.00
N ILE A 243 15.28 6.10 29.02
CA ILE A 243 14.54 5.23 28.11
C ILE A 243 13.04 5.55 28.18
N ARG A 244 12.47 5.73 29.37
CA ARG A 244 11.06 6.14 29.56
C ARG A 244 10.72 7.41 28.77
N GLN A 245 11.54 8.45 28.89
CA GLN A 245 11.31 9.73 28.21
C GLN A 245 11.42 9.60 26.70
N LEU A 246 12.37 8.80 26.21
CA LEU A 246 12.53 8.51 24.79
C LEU A 246 11.31 7.75 24.24
N VAL A 247 10.86 6.71 24.93
CA VAL A 247 9.72 5.90 24.49
C VAL A 247 8.44 6.73 24.51
N ASP A 248 8.18 7.48 25.58
CA ASP A 248 7.03 8.39 25.69
C ASP A 248 7.03 9.46 24.59
N HIS A 249 8.21 10.01 24.27
CA HIS A 249 8.37 10.94 23.17
C HIS A 249 7.91 10.34 21.83
N VAL A 250 8.45 9.18 21.46
CA VAL A 250 8.18 8.56 20.15
C VAL A 250 6.74 8.04 20.08
N ALA A 251 6.20 7.47 21.16
CA ALA A 251 4.80 7.04 21.23
C ALA A 251 3.84 8.22 21.01
N GLY A 252 4.05 9.33 21.72
CA GLY A 252 3.26 10.53 21.50
C GLY A 252 3.50 11.22 20.15
N GLY A 253 4.56 10.84 19.41
CA GLY A 253 4.85 11.35 18.07
C GLY A 253 3.72 11.06 17.09
N GLY A 254 3.21 9.81 17.12
CA GLY A 254 2.08 9.36 16.30
C GLY A 254 0.85 10.25 16.50
N GLU A 255 0.45 10.47 17.75
CA GLU A 255 -0.69 11.33 18.09
C GLU A 255 -0.51 12.77 17.60
N ARG A 256 0.68 13.34 17.76
CA ARG A 256 0.94 14.73 17.36
C ARG A 256 0.91 14.91 15.85
N TYR A 257 1.46 13.98 15.08
CA TYR A 257 1.37 14.04 13.63
C TYR A 257 -0.05 13.80 13.15
N ARG A 258 -0.80 12.89 13.78
CA ARG A 258 -2.23 12.67 13.52
C ARG A 258 -3.04 13.95 13.72
N ILE A 259 -2.87 14.64 14.85
CA ILE A 259 -3.53 15.92 15.15
C ILE A 259 -3.29 16.93 14.02
N LEU A 260 -2.04 17.05 13.53
CA LEU A 260 -1.71 18.00 12.47
C LEU A 260 -2.32 17.61 11.12
N LEU A 261 -2.29 16.33 10.76
CA LEU A 261 -2.91 15.83 9.53
C LEU A 261 -4.44 15.97 9.54
N ASP A 262 -5.06 15.86 10.72
CA ASP A 262 -6.48 16.12 10.92
C ASP A 262 -6.84 17.63 10.98
N GLY A 263 -5.87 18.52 10.75
CA GLY A 263 -6.06 19.97 10.67
C GLY A 263 -5.89 20.74 11.98
N GLY A 264 -5.35 20.09 13.01
CA GLY A 264 -4.96 20.72 14.28
C GLY A 264 -3.76 21.67 14.15
N SER A 265 -3.51 22.41 15.21
CA SER A 265 -2.49 23.47 15.27
C SER A 265 -1.25 23.09 16.10
N ALA A 266 -0.22 23.94 16.04
CA ALA A 266 0.95 23.81 16.92
C ALA A 266 0.56 23.92 18.41
N ALA A 267 -0.50 24.68 18.72
CA ALA A 267 -1.00 24.80 20.09
C ALA A 267 -1.67 23.52 20.56
N ASP A 268 -2.45 22.86 19.69
CA ASP A 268 -3.10 21.57 20.01
C ASP A 268 -2.05 20.51 20.30
N THR A 269 -1.03 20.38 19.44
CA THR A 269 0.07 19.44 19.70
C THR A 269 0.92 19.81 20.92
N ALA A 270 1.07 21.09 21.25
CA ALA A 270 1.77 21.51 22.46
C ALA A 270 1.04 21.10 23.74
N ALA A 271 -0.31 21.13 23.74
CA ALA A 271 -1.13 20.70 24.87
C ALA A 271 -0.99 19.21 25.20
N THR A 272 -0.50 18.42 24.25
CA THR A 272 -0.28 16.98 24.43
C THR A 272 1.07 16.61 25.06
N ARG A 273 1.98 17.58 25.22
CA ARG A 273 3.34 17.30 25.71
C ARG A 273 3.36 17.08 27.21
N GLY A 274 4.05 16.03 27.65
CA GLY A 274 4.15 15.64 29.06
C GLY A 274 2.96 14.82 29.56
N LEU A 275 2.06 14.41 28.65
CA LEU A 275 1.15 13.30 28.92
C LEU A 275 1.92 11.98 28.90
N ASP A 276 1.38 10.96 29.57
CA ASP A 276 1.90 9.60 29.55
C ASP A 276 1.28 8.82 28.38
N TYR A 277 2.12 8.46 27.41
CA TYR A 277 1.76 7.73 26.20
C TYR A 277 2.11 6.24 26.24
N ILE A 278 2.86 5.80 27.25
CA ILE A 278 3.32 4.42 27.33
C ILE A 278 2.42 3.58 28.23
N GLY A 279 1.87 4.18 29.29
CA GLY A 279 1.02 3.48 30.25
C GLY A 279 1.65 2.17 30.75
N ASP A 280 0.83 1.13 30.85
CA ASP A 280 1.25 -0.22 31.26
C ASP A 280 1.61 -1.14 30.07
N ASP A 281 1.32 -0.73 28.83
CA ASP A 281 1.55 -1.51 27.60
C ASP A 281 2.15 -0.61 26.49
N PRO A 282 3.47 -0.37 26.51
CA PRO A 282 4.12 0.55 25.58
C PRO A 282 3.99 0.13 24.10
N ILE A 283 3.88 -1.17 23.82
CA ILE A 283 3.75 -1.69 22.46
C ILE A 283 2.31 -1.51 21.98
N GLY A 284 1.34 -1.88 22.81
CA GLY A 284 -0.08 -1.69 22.50
C GLY A 284 -0.42 -0.22 22.23
N THR A 285 -0.01 0.69 23.12
CA THR A 285 -0.28 2.13 22.94
C THR A 285 0.44 2.72 21.73
N PHE A 286 1.66 2.27 21.44
CA PHE A 286 2.37 2.65 20.22
C PHE A 286 1.56 2.32 18.97
N TRP A 287 1.10 1.06 18.85
CA TRP A 287 0.32 0.62 17.69
C TRP A 287 -1.02 1.32 17.58
N GLU A 288 -1.68 1.63 18.70
CA GLU A 288 -2.92 2.42 18.70
C GLU A 288 -2.71 3.81 18.07
N HIS A 289 -1.65 4.52 18.47
CA HIS A 289 -1.35 5.84 17.90
C HIS A 289 -0.86 5.78 16.46
N GLU A 290 -0.06 4.78 16.12
CA GLU A 290 0.49 4.62 14.78
C GLU A 290 -0.61 4.23 13.76
N HIS A 291 -1.52 3.34 14.14
CA HIS A 291 -2.67 3.00 13.29
C HIS A 291 -3.55 4.22 13.00
N GLN A 292 -3.82 5.04 14.02
CA GLN A 292 -4.59 6.27 13.84
C GLN A 292 -3.85 7.32 12.99
N LEU A 293 -2.52 7.41 13.12
CA LEU A 293 -1.70 8.26 12.25
C LEU A 293 -1.82 7.83 10.79
N ARG A 294 -1.66 6.54 10.49
CA ARG A 294 -1.78 5.96 9.15
C ARG A 294 -3.16 6.24 8.53
N GLU A 295 -4.22 6.05 9.31
CA GLU A 295 -5.58 6.40 8.88
C GLU A 295 -5.72 7.90 8.53
N SER A 296 -5.15 8.79 9.33
CA SER A 296 -5.17 10.23 9.05
C SER A 296 -4.33 10.60 7.82
N ALA A 297 -3.19 9.95 7.61
CA ALA A 297 -2.34 10.17 6.44
C ALA A 297 -3.05 9.79 5.13
N GLU A 298 -3.80 8.69 5.11
CA GLU A 298 -4.57 8.25 3.93
C GLU A 298 -5.77 9.15 3.57
N ARG A 299 -6.32 9.86 4.56
CA ARG A 299 -7.40 10.83 4.34
C ARG A 299 -6.89 12.23 3.97
N ALA A 300 -5.70 12.58 4.41
CA ALA A 300 -5.18 13.94 4.27
C ALA A 300 -4.67 14.21 2.85
N ASP A 301 -4.88 15.43 2.36
CA ASP A 301 -4.10 15.95 1.25
C ASP A 301 -2.71 16.34 1.78
N LEU A 302 -1.75 15.44 1.61
CA LEU A 302 -0.38 15.60 2.11
C LEU A 302 0.39 16.77 1.49
N SER A 303 -0.15 17.43 0.45
CA SER A 303 0.42 18.65 -0.12
C SER A 303 0.07 19.91 0.68
N VAL A 304 -0.94 19.85 1.55
CA VAL A 304 -1.40 20.99 2.35
C VAL A 304 -0.42 21.28 3.49
N LEU A 305 -0.13 22.57 3.69
CA LEU A 305 0.72 23.03 4.78
C LEU A 305 -0.03 23.07 6.11
N VAL A 306 0.51 22.39 7.12
CA VAL A 306 0.03 22.34 8.50
C VAL A 306 0.86 23.21 9.44
N ASP A 307 0.29 23.56 10.59
CA ASP A 307 0.93 24.43 11.60
C ASP A 307 1.80 23.61 12.57
N HIS A 308 2.99 23.22 12.14
CA HIS A 308 3.94 22.47 12.97
C HIS A 308 4.83 23.40 13.82
N ARG A 309 5.20 22.96 15.04
CA ARG A 309 5.97 23.77 16.02
C ARG A 309 7.29 24.35 15.50
N ALA A 310 7.85 23.72 14.49
CA ALA A 310 9.13 24.06 13.86
C ALA A 310 8.93 24.72 12.48
N GLY A 311 7.84 25.49 12.33
CA GLY A 311 7.43 26.13 11.08
C GLY A 311 6.39 25.32 10.32
N LYS A 312 5.70 25.99 9.38
CA LYS A 312 4.72 25.35 8.49
C LYS A 312 5.37 24.26 7.65
N ARG A 313 4.70 23.12 7.51
CA ARG A 313 5.19 21.94 6.77
C ARG A 313 4.07 21.23 6.03
N SER A 314 4.37 20.57 4.93
CA SER A 314 3.39 19.71 4.26
C SER A 314 3.13 18.44 5.06
N GLY A 315 2.00 17.77 4.82
CA GLY A 315 1.75 16.44 5.39
C GLY A 315 2.81 15.42 4.97
N ALA A 316 3.33 15.51 3.73
CA ALA A 316 4.43 14.66 3.28
C ALA A 316 5.70 14.88 4.10
N GLU A 317 6.05 16.12 4.43
CA GLU A 317 7.18 16.42 5.32
C GLU A 317 6.95 15.87 6.74
N LEU A 318 5.70 15.82 7.23
CA LEU A 318 5.39 15.19 8.52
C LEU A 318 5.62 13.67 8.49
N MET A 319 5.25 13.00 7.41
CA MET A 319 5.49 11.56 7.27
C MET A 319 6.98 11.24 7.18
N VAL A 320 7.76 12.06 6.46
CA VAL A 320 9.23 11.97 6.45
C VAL A 320 9.81 12.18 7.85
N LEU A 321 9.28 13.14 8.61
CA LEU A 321 9.67 13.34 10.02
C LEU A 321 9.33 12.13 10.89
N ARG A 322 8.17 11.49 10.69
CA ARG A 322 7.80 10.29 11.43
C ARG A 322 8.76 9.14 11.15
N LEU A 323 9.06 8.88 9.87
CA LEU A 323 10.06 7.88 9.47
C LEU A 323 11.42 8.17 10.12
N LEU A 324 11.86 9.43 10.09
CA LEU A 324 13.12 9.83 10.69
C LEU A 324 13.12 9.66 12.22
N GLU A 325 12.03 10.05 12.90
CA GLU A 325 11.86 9.93 14.35
C GLU A 325 11.95 8.45 14.78
N LEU A 326 11.18 7.56 14.15
CA LEU A 326 11.20 6.12 14.42
C LEU A 326 12.59 5.51 14.17
N THR A 327 13.17 5.81 13.00
CA THR A 327 14.44 5.20 12.56
C THR A 327 15.60 5.65 13.42
N VAL A 328 15.73 6.95 13.69
CA VAL A 328 16.87 7.48 14.46
C VAL A 328 16.72 7.16 15.94
N HIS A 329 15.52 7.28 16.52
CA HIS A 329 15.35 6.96 17.94
C HIS A 329 15.39 5.46 18.23
N SER A 330 15.12 4.59 17.25
CA SER A 330 15.40 3.16 17.41
C SER A 330 16.90 2.88 17.57
N LYS A 331 17.80 3.67 16.97
CA LYS A 331 19.24 3.61 17.25
C LYS A 331 19.56 4.05 18.67
N ASP A 332 19.00 5.18 19.11
CA ASP A 332 19.20 5.69 20.47
C ASP A 332 18.75 4.65 21.53
N LEU A 333 17.65 3.94 21.25
CA LEU A 333 17.17 2.85 22.10
C LEU A 333 18.08 1.61 22.01
N ALA A 334 18.51 1.24 20.81
CA ALA A 334 19.39 0.09 20.60
C ALA A 334 20.75 0.24 21.31
N ASP A 335 21.34 1.45 21.29
CA ASP A 335 22.57 1.76 22.01
C ASP A 335 22.41 1.57 23.52
N ALA A 336 21.28 2.01 24.07
CA ALA A 336 20.99 1.89 25.50
C ALA A 336 20.81 0.43 25.92
N LEU A 337 20.21 -0.39 25.05
CA LEU A 337 19.92 -1.81 25.29
C LEU A 337 21.06 -2.75 24.88
N GLY A 338 22.07 -2.24 24.16
CA GLY A 338 23.14 -3.06 23.59
C GLY A 338 22.65 -4.03 22.51
N THR A 339 21.56 -3.68 21.80
CA THR A 339 20.98 -4.49 20.72
C THR A 339 21.48 -4.02 19.35
N PRO A 340 21.48 -4.90 18.33
CA PRO A 340 21.88 -4.48 16.99
C PRO A 340 20.84 -3.54 16.37
N TRP A 341 21.31 -2.50 15.70
CA TRP A 341 20.50 -1.61 14.88
C TRP A 341 20.90 -1.78 13.41
N ARG A 342 19.95 -2.20 12.56
CA ARG A 342 20.18 -2.56 11.17
C ARG A 342 19.00 -2.11 10.30
N PRO A 343 18.88 -0.81 10.00
CA PRO A 343 17.90 -0.35 9.02
C PRO A 343 18.26 -0.89 7.63
N GLY A 344 17.25 -1.05 6.79
CA GLY A 344 17.39 -1.38 5.38
C GLY A 344 17.93 -0.22 4.55
N ASP A 345 18.55 -0.56 3.43
CA ASP A 345 19.15 0.42 2.52
C ASP A 345 18.09 1.34 1.89
N GLU A 346 16.90 0.81 1.57
CA GLU A 346 15.81 1.59 0.93
C GLU A 346 15.30 2.69 1.86
N LEU A 347 14.97 2.37 3.11
CA LEU A 347 14.59 3.34 4.14
C LEU A 347 15.67 4.38 4.38
N THR A 348 16.92 3.93 4.46
CA THR A 348 18.03 4.82 4.78
C THR A 348 18.35 5.79 3.65
N ASP A 349 18.42 5.30 2.41
CA ASP A 349 18.62 6.14 1.23
C ASP A 349 17.43 7.07 0.98
N PHE A 350 16.20 6.62 1.26
CA PHE A 350 15.01 7.48 1.24
C PHE A 350 15.16 8.63 2.23
N LEU A 351 15.51 8.36 3.49
CA LEU A 351 15.68 9.40 4.51
C LEU A 351 16.82 10.37 4.16
N LEU A 352 17.95 9.88 3.64
CA LEU A 352 19.05 10.72 3.18
C LEU A 352 18.64 11.67 2.04
N ARG A 353 17.72 11.23 1.17
CA ARG A 353 17.24 12.04 0.03
C ARG A 353 16.11 13.00 0.44
N GLU A 354 15.09 12.51 1.13
CA GLU A 354 13.85 13.24 1.38
C GLU A 354 13.86 14.05 2.67
N ALA A 355 14.63 13.63 3.69
CA ALA A 355 14.67 14.35 4.97
C ALA A 355 15.66 15.52 4.97
N ALA A 356 16.42 15.73 3.90
CA ALA A 356 17.56 16.67 3.88
C ALA A 356 17.17 18.09 4.32
N ASP A 357 16.18 18.67 3.64
CA ASP A 357 15.70 20.03 3.92
C ASP A 357 15.11 20.15 5.33
N VAL A 358 14.38 19.12 5.77
CA VAL A 358 13.73 19.11 7.09
C VAL A 358 14.76 18.99 8.21
N VAL A 359 15.78 18.13 8.03
CA VAL A 359 16.88 17.96 8.97
C VAL A 359 17.69 19.25 9.12
N ASP A 360 17.99 19.94 8.03
CA ASP A 360 18.69 21.23 8.06
C ASP A 360 17.90 22.29 8.84
N GLN A 361 16.59 22.35 8.64
CA GLN A 361 15.71 23.24 9.40
C GLN A 361 15.64 22.87 10.89
N MET A 362 15.53 21.58 11.23
CA MET A 362 15.56 21.12 12.62
C MET A 362 16.91 21.41 13.29
N ARG A 363 18.03 21.27 12.56
CA ARG A 363 19.37 21.60 13.03
C ARG A 363 19.51 23.09 13.31
N ALA A 364 18.98 23.96 12.45
CA ALA A 364 18.97 25.41 12.67
C ALA A 364 18.19 25.82 13.94
N LEU A 365 17.21 25.01 14.35
CA LEU A 365 16.44 25.18 15.59
C LEU A 365 17.07 24.48 16.80
N GLY A 366 18.22 23.81 16.63
CA GLY A 366 18.93 23.10 17.70
C GLY A 366 18.28 21.78 18.11
N HIS A 367 17.40 21.20 17.31
CA HIS A 367 16.79 19.88 17.56
C HIS A 367 17.64 18.71 17.06
N ILE A 368 18.59 18.97 16.15
CA ILE A 368 19.50 17.98 15.58
C ILE A 368 20.94 18.51 15.72
N GLY A 369 21.89 17.61 16.00
CA GLY A 369 23.31 17.93 16.13
C GLY A 369 23.97 18.38 14.82
N ALA A 370 25.20 18.88 14.91
CA ALA A 370 26.01 19.16 13.74
C ALA A 370 26.31 17.86 12.97
N VAL A 371 26.42 17.96 11.64
CA VAL A 371 26.83 16.83 10.80
C VAL A 371 28.17 16.29 11.29
N MET A 372 28.24 14.99 11.51
CA MET A 372 29.46 14.31 11.90
C MET A 372 30.26 13.86 10.66
N PRO A 373 31.60 13.84 10.72
CA PRO A 373 32.40 13.25 9.66
C PRO A 373 32.21 11.73 9.65
N THR A 374 32.01 11.15 8.46
CA THR A 374 32.05 9.69 8.26
C THR A 374 32.80 9.37 6.97
N GLU A 375 33.61 8.31 7.00
CA GLU A 375 34.25 7.74 5.81
C GLU A 375 33.57 6.44 5.36
N SER A 376 32.52 6.01 6.08
CA SER A 376 31.77 4.81 5.76
C SER A 376 30.96 4.99 4.48
N GLY A 377 30.96 3.96 3.62
CA GLY A 377 30.06 3.88 2.47
C GLY A 377 28.67 3.36 2.84
N ASP A 378 28.50 2.85 4.06
CA ASP A 378 27.25 2.31 4.55
C ASP A 378 26.17 3.39 4.67
N ALA A 379 24.95 3.11 4.23
CA ALA A 379 23.87 4.09 4.24
C ALA A 379 23.49 4.48 5.67
N ALA A 380 23.47 3.52 6.61
CA ALA A 380 23.04 3.75 7.99
C ALA A 380 24.02 4.66 8.71
N ASP A 381 25.33 4.41 8.54
CA ASP A 381 26.39 5.28 9.07
C ASP A 381 26.30 6.70 8.49
N ARG A 382 25.99 6.83 7.19
CA ARG A 382 25.80 8.14 6.54
C ARG A 382 24.58 8.87 7.09
N LEU A 383 23.48 8.17 7.35
CA LEU A 383 22.28 8.75 7.95
C LEU A 383 22.58 9.25 9.36
N LEU A 384 23.21 8.43 10.22
CA LEU A 384 23.59 8.84 11.58
C LEU A 384 24.50 10.07 11.54
N ALA A 385 25.53 10.05 10.70
CA ALA A 385 26.43 11.17 10.54
C ALA A 385 25.69 12.45 10.07
N PHE A 386 24.76 12.30 9.12
CA PHE A 386 23.92 13.38 8.63
C PHE A 386 23.06 13.99 9.75
N VAL A 387 22.45 13.16 10.60
CA VAL A 387 21.66 13.63 11.75
C VAL A 387 22.51 13.92 13.00
N GLY A 388 23.84 13.89 12.92
CA GLY A 388 24.73 14.24 14.02
C GLY A 388 24.76 13.22 15.16
N ARG A 389 24.58 11.94 14.85
CA ARG A 389 24.80 10.79 15.74
C ARG A 389 26.06 10.02 15.32
N ALA A 390 26.61 9.27 16.27
CA ALA A 390 27.83 8.46 16.12
C ALA A 390 27.52 6.98 15.92
#